data_AF-A0A523NGX4-F1
#
_entry.id   AF-A0A523NGX4-F1
#
_cell.length_a   1.000
_cell.length_b   1.000
_cell.length_c   1.000
_cell.angle_alpha   90.00
_cell.angle_beta   90.00
_cell.angle_gamma   90.00
#
_symmetry.space_group_name_H-M   'P 1'
#
loop_
_entity.id
_entity.type
_entity.pdbx_description
1 polymer ?
#
loop_
_entity_poly.entity_id
_entity_poly.type
_entity_poly.pdbx_seq_one_letter_code
_entity_poly.pdbx_strand_id
1 'polypeptide(L)'
;MTISALDHPNVKEGREVIPGAVTQHFLADIEREYGRNSGVYQSRVLGEFADDADETLVRRSLLLAAADRWESRDLEYLTANEPLVAALDPARYGPDSTVLAIRQGPILRELIAWRRTDTMTTTGRVITELGERGVGPKQTFWIPPEERGWGNASTVTVGGDQVVVDEVGVGGGIVDRLREQNYRVTSYNGGRSPRRPAFANLRAESHWHLRMLLEDRLIALPRDEALFDELAAIRWRATSNGKIQIEPKDDLKNRLGRSPDRADAVVLAFSGWQSRRSRSTATVHWG
;
A
#
# COMPACT_ATOMS: atom_id res chain seq x y z
N MET A 1 11.81 26.65 11.13
CA MET A 1 11.08 27.18 12.30
C MET A 1 9.84 26.32 12.44
N THR A 2 9.91 25.33 13.33
CA THR A 2 8.83 24.39 13.59
C THR A 2 7.80 25.08 14.49
N ILE A 3 6.60 25.31 13.97
CA ILE A 3 5.52 25.95 14.71
C ILE A 3 4.60 24.83 15.21
N SER A 4 4.65 24.60 16.52
CA SER A 4 3.78 23.64 17.19
C SER A 4 2.32 24.08 17.12
N ALA A 5 1.39 23.14 16.98
CA ALA A 5 -0.04 23.44 17.11
C ALA A 5 -0.39 23.92 18.53
N LEU A 6 0.43 23.58 19.53
CA LEU A 6 0.31 24.11 20.90
C LEU A 6 0.53 25.63 20.98
N ASP A 7 1.26 26.19 20.01
CA ASP A 7 1.56 27.61 19.98
C ASP A 7 0.49 28.46 19.27
N HIS A 8 -0.53 27.81 18.71
CA HIS A 8 -1.57 28.49 17.95
C HIS A 8 -2.46 29.38 18.85
N PRO A 9 -2.86 30.59 18.39
CA PRO A 9 -3.68 31.52 19.18
C PRO A 9 -4.97 30.89 19.73
N ASN A 10 -5.67 30.07 18.94
CA ASN A 10 -6.88 29.39 19.40
C ASN A 10 -6.62 28.42 20.57
N VAL A 11 -5.43 27.84 20.63
CA VAL A 11 -5.03 26.89 21.67
C VAL A 11 -4.56 27.63 22.92
N LYS A 12 -3.74 28.67 22.75
CA LYS A 12 -3.24 29.50 23.85
C LYS A 12 -4.34 30.28 24.56
N GLU A 13 -5.30 30.81 23.81
CA GLU A 13 -6.41 31.59 24.38
C GLU A 13 -7.60 30.73 24.81
N GLY A 14 -7.60 29.43 24.50
CA GLY A 14 -8.68 28.51 24.86
C GLY A 14 -10.04 28.83 24.22
N ARG A 15 -10.04 29.62 23.14
CA ARG A 15 -11.23 30.05 22.40
C ARG A 15 -10.89 30.19 20.92
N GLU A 16 -11.88 30.10 20.04
CA GLU A 16 -11.66 30.23 18.61
C GLU A 16 -11.49 31.70 18.22
N VAL A 17 -10.24 32.14 18.08
CA VAL A 17 -9.87 33.51 17.67
C VAL A 17 -9.78 33.62 16.16
N ILE A 18 -9.26 32.57 15.53
CA ILE A 18 -9.14 32.40 14.08
C ILE A 18 -10.13 31.29 13.67
N PRO A 19 -11.27 31.64 13.05
CA PRO A 19 -12.28 30.68 12.64
C PRO A 19 -11.72 29.62 11.67
N GLY A 20 -11.98 28.34 11.93
CA GLY A 20 -11.58 27.21 11.09
C GLY A 20 -10.12 26.75 11.25
N ALA A 21 -9.37 27.34 12.18
CA ALA A 21 -8.00 26.92 12.51
C ALA A 21 -7.97 25.91 13.69
N VAL A 22 -6.80 25.34 13.98
CA VAL A 22 -6.62 24.30 15.00
C VAL A 22 -7.18 24.71 16.37
N THR A 23 -7.89 23.80 17.06
CA THR A 23 -8.55 24.06 18.36
C THR A 23 -8.03 23.15 19.47
N GLN A 24 -8.32 23.47 20.74
CA GLN A 24 -8.01 22.58 21.86
C GLN A 24 -8.74 21.23 21.76
N HIS A 25 -9.96 21.23 21.21
CA HIS A 25 -10.72 20.00 21.01
C HIS A 25 -10.02 19.06 20.03
N PHE A 26 -9.52 19.61 18.92
CA PHE A 26 -8.73 18.86 17.95
C PHE A 26 -7.48 18.22 18.60
N LEU A 27 -6.76 18.94 19.45
CA LEU A 27 -5.61 18.40 20.16
C LEU A 27 -5.99 17.25 21.11
N ALA A 28 -7.08 17.41 21.86
CA ALA A 28 -7.58 16.39 22.77
C ALA A 28 -8.06 15.14 22.02
N ASP A 29 -8.65 15.30 20.83
CA ASP A 29 -9.05 14.18 19.98
C ASP A 29 -7.83 13.42 19.46
N ILE A 30 -6.80 14.13 18.98
CA ILE A 30 -5.54 13.52 18.53
C ILE A 30 -4.83 12.81 19.69
N GLU A 31 -4.78 13.42 20.89
CA GLU A 31 -4.21 12.79 22.07
C GLU A 31 -4.98 11.52 22.48
N ARG A 32 -6.30 11.57 22.48
CA ARG A 32 -7.17 10.45 22.87
C ARG A 32 -7.06 9.29 21.88
N GLU A 33 -6.97 9.59 20.59
CA GLU A 33 -6.95 8.58 19.53
C GLU A 33 -5.56 7.97 19.31
N TYR A 34 -4.50 8.78 19.38
CA TYR A 34 -3.14 8.36 19.02
C TYR A 34 -2.17 8.32 20.22
N GLY A 35 -2.46 9.01 21.32
CA GLY A 35 -1.59 9.09 22.50
C GLY A 35 -0.43 10.08 22.33
N ARG A 36 0.00 10.72 23.43
CA ARG A 36 1.06 11.75 23.45
C ARG A 36 2.41 11.31 22.87
N ASN A 37 2.71 10.02 22.93
CA ASN A 37 3.98 9.46 22.48
C ASN A 37 3.94 8.98 21.02
N SER A 38 2.81 9.15 20.31
CA SER A 38 2.71 8.72 18.92
C SER A 38 3.38 9.69 17.95
N GLY A 39 3.89 9.15 16.83
CA GLY A 39 4.38 9.97 15.73
C GLY A 39 3.32 10.91 15.14
N VAL A 40 2.03 10.54 15.21
CA VAL A 40 0.90 11.40 14.79
C VAL A 40 0.78 12.60 15.72
N TYR A 41 0.90 12.41 17.03
CA TYR A 41 0.91 13.50 18.01
C TYR A 41 2.16 14.37 17.84
N GLN A 42 3.35 13.77 17.67
CA GLN A 42 4.59 14.51 17.42
C GLN A 42 4.50 15.37 16.15
N SER A 43 4.00 14.82 15.05
CA SER A 43 3.87 15.55 13.78
C SER A 43 2.74 16.57 13.78
N ARG A 44 1.52 16.20 14.19
CA ARG A 44 0.31 17.04 14.08
C ARG A 44 0.12 18.01 15.25
N VAL A 45 0.67 17.70 16.42
CA VAL A 45 0.53 18.52 17.63
C VAL A 45 1.82 19.26 17.95
N LEU A 46 2.94 18.56 18.10
CA LEU A 46 4.20 19.19 18.49
C LEU A 46 4.87 19.93 17.34
N GLY A 47 4.41 19.70 16.11
CA GLY A 47 5.07 20.21 14.91
C GLY A 47 6.46 19.59 14.72
N GLU A 48 6.81 18.57 15.50
CA GLU A 48 8.05 17.81 15.36
C GLU A 48 7.89 16.89 14.15
N PHE A 49 8.11 17.46 12.96
CA PHE A 49 8.57 16.65 11.85
C PHE A 49 9.95 16.16 12.25
N ALA A 50 10.23 14.86 12.08
CA ALA A 50 11.59 14.36 12.23
C ALA A 50 12.46 15.07 11.18
N ASP A 51 13.02 16.21 11.56
CA ASP A 51 14.02 16.93 10.80
C ASP A 51 15.23 16.00 10.72
N ASP A 52 15.53 15.54 9.50
CA ASP A 52 16.74 14.83 9.09
C ASP A 52 17.14 13.57 9.89
N ALA A 53 16.40 12.47 9.70
CA ALA A 53 17.02 11.15 9.76
C ALA A 53 17.23 10.65 8.33
N ASP A 54 18.48 10.47 7.90
CA ASP A 54 18.89 9.78 6.66
C ASP A 54 18.20 8.40 6.48
N GLU A 55 17.59 7.91 7.54
CA GLU A 55 16.90 6.63 7.66
C GLU A 55 15.42 6.65 7.23
N THR A 56 14.76 7.80 7.02
CA THR A 56 13.35 7.80 6.56
C THR A 56 13.25 7.31 5.11
N LEU A 57 12.37 6.33 4.85
CA LEU A 57 12.26 5.72 3.52
C LEU A 57 11.54 6.63 2.51
N VAL A 58 10.39 7.19 2.89
CA VAL A 58 9.54 8.00 2.00
C VAL A 58 9.22 9.33 2.67
N ARG A 59 9.56 10.43 2.00
CA ARG A 59 9.22 11.77 2.50
C ARG A 59 7.75 12.08 2.26
N ARG A 60 7.12 12.77 3.21
CA ARG A 60 5.71 13.20 3.11
C ARG A 60 5.42 14.04 1.86
N SER A 61 6.38 14.83 1.38
CA SER A 61 6.25 15.62 0.15
C SER A 61 6.03 14.75 -1.11
N LEU A 62 6.63 13.56 -1.18
CA LEU A 62 6.41 12.63 -2.28
C LEU A 62 5.00 12.03 -2.26
N LEU A 63 4.46 11.79 -1.06
CA LEU A 63 3.11 11.27 -0.85
C LEU A 63 2.06 12.32 -1.24
N LEU A 64 2.25 13.58 -0.83
CA LEU A 64 1.42 14.70 -1.27
C LEU A 64 1.43 14.83 -2.80
N ALA A 65 2.60 14.79 -3.44
CA ALA A 65 2.69 14.83 -4.89
C ALA A 65 2.03 13.63 -5.59
N ALA A 66 1.95 12.46 -4.93
CA ALA A 66 1.23 11.30 -5.44
C ALA A 66 -0.29 11.43 -5.29
N ALA A 67 -0.76 12.09 -4.23
CA ALA A 67 -2.17 12.50 -4.06
C ALA A 67 -2.60 13.52 -5.10
N ASP A 68 -1.80 14.56 -5.34
CA ASP A 68 -2.14 15.57 -6.35
C ASP A 68 -2.33 14.93 -7.74
N ARG A 69 -1.46 13.96 -8.10
CA ARG A 69 -1.58 13.17 -9.34
C ARG A 69 -2.80 12.25 -9.39
N TRP A 70 -3.26 11.78 -8.23
CA TRP A 70 -4.48 10.98 -8.14
C TRP A 70 -5.72 11.85 -8.33
N GLU A 71 -5.76 13.01 -7.66
CA GLU A 71 -6.85 13.99 -7.71
C GLU A 71 -7.00 14.60 -9.12
N SER A 72 -5.88 14.93 -9.77
CA SER A 72 -5.86 15.46 -11.13
C SER A 72 -6.09 14.40 -12.22
N ARG A 73 -6.04 13.12 -11.85
CA ARG A 73 -6.11 11.96 -12.77
C ARG A 73 -4.98 11.94 -13.82
N ASP A 74 -3.82 12.49 -13.49
CA ASP A 74 -2.67 12.64 -14.41
C ASP A 74 -2.23 11.32 -15.06
N LEU A 75 -2.41 10.19 -14.37
CA LEU A 75 -1.94 8.88 -14.82
C LEU A 75 -3.06 8.00 -15.38
N GLU A 76 -4.30 8.50 -15.48
CA GLU A 76 -5.46 7.68 -15.86
C GLU A 76 -5.33 7.08 -17.26
N TYR A 77 -4.72 7.82 -18.19
CA TYR A 77 -4.48 7.34 -19.54
C TYR A 77 -3.60 6.08 -19.60
N LEU A 78 -2.82 5.80 -18.55
CA LEU A 78 -1.99 4.60 -18.44
C LEU A 78 -2.75 3.37 -17.95
N THR A 79 -4.02 3.50 -17.52
CA THR A 79 -4.79 2.38 -16.95
C THR A 79 -5.66 1.64 -17.95
N ALA A 80 -5.88 2.18 -19.15
CA ALA A 80 -6.87 1.69 -20.11
C ALA A 80 -6.74 0.20 -20.47
N ASN A 81 -5.52 -0.36 -20.44
CA ASN A 81 -5.24 -1.77 -20.75
C ASN A 81 -4.53 -2.49 -19.59
N GLU A 82 -4.59 -1.92 -18.39
CA GLU A 82 -3.97 -2.52 -17.21
C GLU A 82 -5.02 -3.29 -16.42
N PRO A 83 -4.75 -4.56 -16.05
CA PRO A 83 -5.66 -5.35 -15.23
C PRO A 83 -5.76 -4.76 -13.83
N LEU A 84 -6.83 -5.12 -13.12
CA LEU A 84 -6.90 -4.86 -11.71
C LEU A 84 -5.96 -5.82 -10.98
N VAL A 85 -5.35 -5.33 -9.92
CA VAL A 85 -4.56 -6.13 -8.98
C VAL A 85 -5.06 -5.82 -7.59
N ALA A 86 -5.46 -6.88 -6.90
CA ALA A 86 -5.81 -6.82 -5.50
C ALA A 86 -4.61 -7.28 -4.67
N ALA A 87 -4.33 -6.59 -3.57
CA ALA A 87 -3.26 -6.96 -2.64
C ALA A 87 -3.80 -6.97 -1.22
N LEU A 88 -3.60 -8.07 -0.51
CA LEU A 88 -4.15 -8.31 0.82
C LEU A 88 -3.02 -8.45 1.85
N ASP A 89 -3.02 -7.59 2.86
CA ASP A 89 -2.29 -7.78 4.12
C ASP A 89 -3.30 -8.28 5.18
N PRO A 90 -3.36 -9.59 5.47
CA PRO A 90 -4.35 -10.15 6.37
C PRO A 90 -3.91 -10.12 7.83
N ALA A 91 -4.79 -9.61 8.69
CA ALA A 91 -4.70 -9.74 10.14
C ALA A 91 -5.78 -10.69 10.67
N ARG A 92 -5.57 -11.28 11.85
CA ARG A 92 -6.56 -12.12 12.54
C ARG A 92 -6.63 -11.74 14.00
N TYR A 93 -7.85 -11.45 14.47
CA TYR A 93 -8.10 -10.97 15.83
C TYR A 93 -7.20 -9.76 16.19
N GLY A 94 -7.32 -9.25 17.42
CA GLY A 94 -6.44 -8.18 17.90
C GLY A 94 -6.72 -6.78 17.30
N PRO A 95 -5.77 -5.84 17.49
CA PRO A 95 -5.93 -4.44 17.09
C PRO A 95 -5.57 -4.17 15.63
N ASP A 96 -4.87 -5.09 14.97
CA ASP A 96 -4.36 -4.92 13.61
C ASP A 96 -5.49 -5.04 12.58
N SER A 97 -5.36 -4.30 11.47
CA SER A 97 -6.31 -4.31 10.36
C SER A 97 -5.91 -5.34 9.32
N THR A 98 -6.91 -6.00 8.74
CA THR A 98 -6.78 -6.52 7.38
C THR A 98 -6.98 -5.36 6.41
N VAL A 99 -6.11 -5.24 5.40
CA VAL A 99 -6.24 -4.22 4.36
C VAL A 99 -6.17 -4.85 2.98
N LEU A 100 -7.18 -4.55 2.15
CA LEU A 100 -7.24 -4.89 0.73
C LEU A 100 -6.99 -3.63 -0.11
N ALA A 101 -5.88 -3.62 -0.82
CA ALA A 101 -5.50 -2.59 -1.77
C ALA A 101 -5.92 -3.00 -3.18
N ILE A 102 -6.62 -2.11 -3.89
CA ILE A 102 -7.01 -2.30 -5.29
C ILE A 102 -6.20 -1.34 -6.15
N ARG A 103 -5.41 -1.88 -7.07
CA ARG A 103 -4.55 -1.12 -7.98
C ARG A 103 -4.94 -1.40 -9.43
N GLN A 104 -4.86 -0.39 -10.28
CA GLN A 104 -4.91 -0.54 -11.73
C GLN A 104 -3.72 0.19 -12.36
N GLY A 105 -2.80 -0.57 -12.97
CA GLY A 105 -1.58 0.02 -13.54
C GLY A 105 -0.82 0.86 -12.49
N PRO A 106 -0.50 2.13 -12.77
CA PRO A 106 0.21 3.01 -11.83
C PRO A 106 -0.65 3.58 -10.69
N ILE A 107 -1.96 3.34 -10.66
CA ILE A 107 -2.88 4.03 -9.75
C ILE A 107 -3.38 3.07 -8.68
N LEU A 108 -3.22 3.45 -7.41
CA LEU A 108 -3.99 2.84 -6.33
C LEU A 108 -5.42 3.37 -6.39
N ARG A 109 -6.38 2.50 -6.72
CA ARG A 109 -7.80 2.85 -6.83
C ARG A 109 -8.46 2.99 -5.47
N GLU A 110 -8.17 2.05 -4.57
CA GLU A 110 -8.89 1.97 -3.30
C GLU A 110 -8.09 1.22 -2.22
N LEU A 111 -8.38 1.55 -0.95
CA LEU A 111 -7.94 0.82 0.23
C LEU A 111 -9.15 0.50 1.10
N ILE A 112 -9.39 -0.79 1.33
CA ILE A 112 -10.51 -1.27 2.13
C ILE A 112 -9.92 -1.91 3.37
N ALA A 113 -10.20 -1.34 4.54
CA ALA A 113 -9.66 -1.81 5.82
C ALA A 113 -10.78 -2.33 6.73
N TRP A 114 -10.53 -3.46 7.38
CA TRP A 114 -11.41 -4.00 8.41
C TRP A 114 -10.61 -4.71 9.50
N ARG A 115 -11.24 -4.94 10.66
CA ARG A 115 -10.58 -5.48 11.86
C ARG A 115 -11.44 -6.57 12.50
N ARG A 116 -10.81 -7.36 13.38
CA ARG A 116 -11.47 -8.29 14.32
C ARG A 116 -12.34 -9.37 13.66
N THR A 117 -11.91 -9.86 12.51
CA THR A 117 -12.54 -11.01 11.84
C THR A 117 -11.66 -12.25 11.95
N ASP A 118 -12.29 -13.42 11.95
CA ASP A 118 -11.58 -14.69 11.75
C ASP A 118 -11.20 -14.86 10.27
N THR A 119 -10.30 -15.82 9.99
CA THR A 119 -9.78 -16.08 8.65
C THR A 119 -10.86 -16.36 7.63
N MET A 120 -11.91 -17.12 7.97
CA MET A 120 -12.93 -17.50 6.99
C MET A 120 -13.88 -16.35 6.68
N THR A 121 -14.23 -15.55 7.69
CA THR A 121 -14.95 -14.29 7.49
C THR A 121 -14.15 -13.32 6.61
N THR A 122 -12.84 -13.19 6.87
CA THR A 122 -11.93 -12.41 6.02
C THR A 122 -11.92 -12.93 4.58
N THR A 123 -11.82 -14.25 4.36
CA THR A 123 -11.83 -14.84 3.02
C THR A 123 -13.13 -14.56 2.28
N GLY A 124 -14.29 -14.76 2.92
CA GLY A 124 -15.59 -14.48 2.31
C GLY A 124 -15.76 -13.01 1.94
N ARG A 125 -15.28 -12.10 2.81
CA ARG A 125 -15.25 -10.67 2.50
C ARG A 125 -14.34 -10.35 1.32
N VAL A 126 -13.12 -10.89 1.29
CA VAL A 126 -12.20 -10.70 0.15
C VAL A 126 -12.88 -11.11 -1.15
N ILE A 127 -13.49 -12.29 -1.22
CA ILE A 127 -14.20 -12.75 -2.42
C ILE A 127 -15.30 -11.78 -2.85
N THR A 128 -16.05 -11.24 -1.88
CA THR A 128 -17.13 -10.26 -2.15
C THR A 128 -16.55 -8.98 -2.75
N GLU A 129 -15.55 -8.39 -2.09
CA GLU A 129 -14.92 -7.13 -2.52
C GLU A 129 -14.23 -7.25 -3.88
N LEU A 130 -13.61 -8.42 -4.15
CA LEU A 130 -13.03 -8.76 -5.45
C LEU A 130 -14.11 -8.84 -6.54
N GLY A 131 -15.21 -9.56 -6.27
CA GLY A 131 -16.33 -9.72 -7.20
C GLY A 131 -16.99 -8.40 -7.57
N GLU A 132 -17.23 -7.52 -6.60
CA GLU A 132 -17.81 -6.18 -6.81
C GLU A 132 -16.97 -5.30 -7.74
N ARG A 133 -15.66 -5.56 -7.81
CA ARG A 133 -14.70 -4.80 -8.63
C ARG A 133 -14.33 -5.51 -9.92
N GLY A 134 -15.00 -6.63 -10.25
CA GLY A 134 -14.74 -7.40 -11.45
C GLY A 134 -13.47 -8.26 -11.40
N VAL A 135 -12.83 -8.39 -10.24
CA VAL A 135 -11.70 -9.31 -10.03
C VAL A 135 -12.27 -10.70 -9.76
N GLY A 136 -12.50 -11.45 -10.82
CA GLY A 136 -13.11 -12.78 -10.75
C GLY A 136 -12.12 -13.94 -10.89
N PRO A 137 -12.55 -15.17 -10.53
CA PRO A 137 -11.77 -16.37 -10.81
C PRO A 137 -11.62 -16.58 -12.31
N LYS A 138 -10.55 -17.28 -12.72
CA LYS A 138 -10.33 -17.63 -14.12
C LYS A 138 -11.44 -18.57 -14.60
N GLN A 139 -12.11 -18.16 -15.66
CA GLN A 139 -13.12 -18.97 -16.33
C GLN A 139 -12.79 -19.07 -17.81
N THR A 140 -12.78 -20.29 -18.35
CA THR A 140 -12.49 -20.56 -19.76
C THR A 140 -13.74 -21.08 -20.44
N PHE A 141 -14.16 -20.37 -21.48
CA PHE A 141 -15.33 -20.70 -22.29
C PHE A 141 -14.87 -21.22 -23.65
N TRP A 142 -15.55 -22.22 -24.18
CA TRP A 142 -15.35 -22.68 -25.55
C TRP A 142 -16.09 -21.78 -26.53
N ILE A 143 -15.47 -21.49 -27.68
CA ILE A 143 -16.04 -20.66 -28.74
C ILE A 143 -16.47 -21.56 -29.91
N PRO A 144 -17.78 -21.60 -30.24
CA PRO A 144 -18.29 -22.30 -31.41
C PRO A 144 -17.63 -21.83 -32.71
N PRO A 145 -17.33 -22.72 -33.68
CA PRO A 145 -16.70 -22.34 -34.95
C PRO A 145 -17.37 -21.15 -35.67
N GLU A 146 -18.70 -21.05 -35.59
CA GLU A 146 -19.52 -19.99 -36.18
C GLU A 146 -19.40 -18.63 -35.48
N GLU A 147 -18.97 -18.61 -34.21
CA GLU A 147 -18.73 -17.40 -33.42
C GLU A 147 -17.25 -17.00 -33.39
N ARG A 148 -16.37 -17.83 -33.95
CA ARG A 148 -14.94 -17.49 -34.08
C ARG A 148 -14.84 -16.35 -35.08
N GLY A 149 -14.50 -15.16 -34.59
CA GLY A 149 -14.20 -14.00 -35.43
C GLY A 149 -12.93 -14.21 -36.26
N TRP A 150 -12.22 -13.13 -36.57
CA TRP A 150 -10.99 -13.21 -37.38
C TRP A 150 -9.86 -14.06 -36.76
N GLY A 151 -9.95 -14.39 -35.46
CA GLY A 151 -9.02 -15.29 -34.79
C GLY A 151 -9.53 -16.72 -34.72
N ASN A 152 -8.65 -17.69 -34.98
CA ASN A 152 -8.94 -19.14 -34.86
C ASN A 152 -8.95 -19.65 -33.40
N ALA A 153 -9.16 -18.78 -32.41
CA ALA A 153 -9.17 -19.17 -31.00
C ALA A 153 -10.42 -20.04 -30.72
N SER A 154 -10.22 -21.23 -30.16
CA SER A 154 -11.32 -22.14 -29.78
C SER A 154 -11.83 -21.91 -28.36
N THR A 155 -11.16 -21.03 -27.60
CA THR A 155 -11.54 -20.69 -26.23
C THR A 155 -11.28 -19.20 -25.94
N VAL A 156 -12.05 -18.65 -25.00
CA VAL A 156 -11.78 -17.35 -24.37
C VAL A 156 -11.68 -17.55 -22.87
N THR A 157 -10.67 -16.96 -22.24
CA THR A 157 -10.54 -16.92 -20.78
C THR A 157 -10.87 -15.52 -20.30
N VAL A 158 -11.78 -15.40 -19.35
CA VAL A 158 -12.10 -14.15 -18.64
C VAL A 158 -11.70 -14.24 -17.18
N GLY A 159 -11.62 -13.08 -16.53
CA GLY A 159 -11.09 -12.96 -15.16
C GLY A 159 -9.59 -13.29 -15.08
N GLY A 160 -9.12 -13.64 -13.89
CA GLY A 160 -7.70 -13.95 -13.69
C GLY A 160 -6.81 -12.73 -13.50
N ASP A 161 -7.41 -11.60 -13.14
CA ASP A 161 -6.74 -10.50 -12.45
C ASP A 161 -5.97 -11.01 -11.24
N GLN A 162 -4.84 -10.35 -10.95
CA GLN A 162 -3.90 -10.87 -9.95
C GLN A 162 -4.39 -10.52 -8.55
N VAL A 163 -4.42 -11.53 -7.67
CA VAL A 163 -4.57 -11.33 -6.23
C VAL A 163 -3.23 -11.64 -5.57
N VAL A 164 -2.64 -10.66 -4.89
CA VAL A 164 -1.41 -10.83 -4.12
C VAL A 164 -1.79 -10.91 -2.66
N VAL A 165 -1.28 -11.90 -1.93
CA VAL A 165 -1.62 -12.08 -0.51
C VAL A 165 -0.33 -12.24 0.27
N ASP A 166 -0.13 -11.45 1.33
CA ASP A 166 0.92 -11.75 2.30
C ASP A 166 0.56 -13.06 3.00
N GLU A 167 1.34 -14.11 2.74
CA GLU A 167 1.07 -15.46 3.21
C GLU A 167 1.51 -15.70 4.65
N VAL A 168 2.31 -14.78 5.21
CA VAL A 168 2.86 -14.93 6.56
C VAL A 168 1.75 -14.83 7.60
N GLY A 169 1.73 -15.78 8.54
CA GLY A 169 0.72 -15.85 9.59
C GLY A 169 -0.62 -16.36 9.07
N VAL A 170 -1.57 -15.46 8.84
CA VAL A 170 -2.98 -15.79 8.57
C VAL A 170 -3.24 -16.04 7.09
N GLY A 171 -2.39 -15.48 6.21
CA GLY A 171 -2.63 -15.47 4.77
C GLY A 171 -2.64 -16.82 4.09
N GLY A 172 -1.95 -17.83 4.63
CA GLY A 172 -1.90 -19.18 4.05
C GLY A 172 -3.28 -19.78 3.76
N GLY A 173 -4.19 -19.77 4.74
CA GLY A 173 -5.54 -20.29 4.55
C GLY A 173 -6.39 -19.50 3.54
N ILE A 174 -6.14 -18.19 3.42
CA ILE A 174 -6.80 -17.34 2.42
C ILE A 174 -6.28 -17.67 1.02
N VAL A 175 -4.96 -17.83 0.88
CA VAL A 175 -4.31 -18.23 -0.36
C VAL A 175 -4.87 -19.57 -0.86
N ASP A 176 -4.93 -20.57 0.01
CA ASP A 176 -5.43 -21.90 -0.33
C ASP A 176 -6.88 -21.81 -0.82
N ARG A 177 -7.73 -21.11 -0.07
CA ARG A 177 -9.15 -20.98 -0.43
C ARG A 177 -9.39 -20.21 -1.74
N LEU A 178 -8.63 -19.15 -1.99
CA LEU A 178 -8.74 -18.41 -3.25
C LEU A 178 -8.25 -19.26 -4.44
N ARG A 179 -7.19 -20.05 -4.27
CA ARG A 179 -6.72 -20.99 -5.30
C ARG A 179 -7.73 -22.09 -5.60
N GLU A 180 -8.36 -22.67 -4.56
CA GLU A 180 -9.45 -23.64 -4.71
C GLU A 180 -10.60 -23.09 -5.56
N GLN A 181 -10.85 -21.77 -5.47
CA GLN A 181 -11.88 -21.08 -6.25
C GLN A 181 -11.39 -20.58 -7.62
N ASN A 182 -10.22 -21.02 -8.10
CA ASN A 182 -9.62 -20.62 -9.39
C ASN A 182 -9.23 -19.13 -9.52
N TYR A 183 -8.99 -18.43 -8.41
CA TYR A 183 -8.37 -17.10 -8.47
C TYR A 183 -6.88 -17.20 -8.82
N ARG A 184 -6.37 -16.17 -9.52
CA ARG A 184 -4.94 -16.06 -9.81
C ARG A 184 -4.19 -15.46 -8.62
N VAL A 185 -3.82 -16.32 -7.68
CA VAL A 185 -3.17 -15.90 -6.43
C VAL A 185 -1.64 -15.97 -6.51
N THR A 186 -0.99 -14.86 -6.17
CA THR A 186 0.46 -14.79 -5.91
C THR A 186 0.69 -14.66 -4.42
N SER A 187 1.32 -15.67 -3.83
CA SER A 187 1.74 -15.57 -2.43
C SER A 187 2.94 -14.64 -2.31
N TYR A 188 2.92 -13.77 -1.31
CA TYR A 188 4.03 -12.91 -0.94
C TYR A 188 4.55 -13.30 0.43
N ASN A 189 5.87 -13.28 0.58
CA ASN A 189 6.51 -13.48 1.88
C ASN A 189 7.72 -12.54 1.92
N GLY A 190 7.62 -11.49 2.73
CA GLY A 190 8.64 -10.46 2.84
C GLY A 190 9.99 -10.96 3.38
N GLY A 191 10.01 -12.10 4.07
CA GLY A 191 11.22 -12.75 4.59
C GLY A 191 12.03 -13.53 3.55
N ARG A 192 11.49 -13.76 2.34
CA ARG A 192 12.23 -14.43 1.26
C ARG A 192 13.42 -13.61 0.77
N SER A 193 14.36 -14.30 0.11
CA SER A 193 15.49 -13.67 -0.58
C SER A 193 14.99 -12.61 -1.58
N PRO A 194 15.70 -11.47 -1.69
CA PRO A 194 15.36 -10.46 -2.68
C PRO A 194 15.76 -10.96 -4.08
N ARG A 195 15.18 -10.34 -5.10
CA ARG A 195 15.59 -10.50 -6.50
C ARG A 195 16.85 -9.71 -6.80
N ARG A 196 17.05 -8.58 -6.11
CA ARG A 196 18.26 -7.74 -6.24
C ARG A 196 19.19 -7.90 -5.02
N PRO A 197 20.50 -8.13 -5.23
CA PRO A 197 21.42 -8.47 -4.14
C PRO A 197 21.69 -7.34 -3.14
N ALA A 198 21.34 -6.09 -3.50
CA ALA A 198 21.51 -4.91 -2.65
C ALA A 198 20.57 -4.89 -1.43
N PHE A 199 19.56 -5.74 -1.38
CA PHE A 199 18.57 -5.77 -0.29
C PHE A 199 18.82 -6.94 0.67
N ALA A 200 18.38 -6.79 1.91
CA ALA A 200 18.43 -7.86 2.91
C ALA A 200 17.41 -8.97 2.60
N ASN A 201 16.21 -8.60 2.16
CA ASN A 201 15.08 -9.49 1.91
C ASN A 201 14.08 -8.84 0.93
N LEU A 202 13.05 -9.61 0.53
CA LEU A 202 12.01 -9.16 -0.40
C LEU A 202 11.18 -7.99 0.16
N ARG A 203 10.98 -7.92 1.49
CA ARG A 203 10.35 -6.76 2.14
C ARG A 203 11.15 -5.50 1.83
N ALA A 204 12.46 -5.52 2.06
CA ALA A 204 13.30 -4.36 1.81
C ALA A 204 13.30 -3.93 0.33
N GLU A 205 13.37 -4.89 -0.59
CA GLU A 205 13.26 -4.60 -2.02
C GLU A 205 11.90 -3.98 -2.40
N SER A 206 10.79 -4.52 -1.88
CA SER A 206 9.44 -4.07 -2.24
C SER A 206 9.16 -2.65 -1.73
N HIS A 207 9.58 -2.34 -0.50
CA HIS A 207 9.50 -1.00 0.06
C HIS A 207 10.36 0.00 -0.72
N TRP A 208 11.59 -0.39 -1.07
CA TRP A 208 12.47 0.47 -1.86
C TRP A 208 11.93 0.69 -3.28
N HIS A 209 11.31 -0.32 -3.87
CA HIS A 209 10.65 -0.19 -5.16
C HIS A 209 9.52 0.83 -5.10
N LEU A 210 8.66 0.79 -4.08
CA LEU A 210 7.62 1.81 -3.89
C LEU A 210 8.21 3.22 -3.76
N ARG A 211 9.30 3.37 -3.00
CA ARG A 211 10.04 4.64 -2.87
C ARG A 211 10.46 5.16 -4.26
N MET A 212 11.13 4.33 -5.06
CA MET A 212 11.58 4.71 -6.40
C MET A 212 10.41 5.16 -7.29
N LEU A 213 9.29 4.44 -7.25
CA LEU A 213 8.09 4.80 -8.00
C LEU A 213 7.52 6.18 -7.59
N LEU A 214 7.60 6.54 -6.31
CA LEU A 214 7.18 7.84 -5.81
C LEU A 214 8.15 8.96 -6.20
N GLU A 215 9.47 8.72 -6.07
CA GLU A 215 10.53 9.66 -6.47
C GLU A 215 10.47 9.97 -7.97
N ASP A 216 10.28 8.93 -8.79
CA ASP A 216 10.17 9.04 -10.26
C ASP A 216 8.79 9.53 -10.72
N ARG A 217 7.87 9.81 -9.77
CA ARG A 217 6.49 10.29 -10.03
C ARG A 217 5.67 9.35 -10.92
N LEU A 218 5.90 8.05 -10.80
CA LEU A 218 5.30 7.01 -11.67
C LEU A 218 3.97 6.46 -11.16
N ILE A 219 3.56 6.75 -9.92
CA ILE A 219 2.35 6.18 -9.31
C ILE A 219 1.49 7.21 -8.60
N ALA A 220 0.16 7.06 -8.69
CA ALA A 220 -0.79 7.92 -8.01
C ALA A 220 -1.42 7.18 -6.83
N LEU A 221 -1.53 7.85 -5.67
CA LEU A 221 -2.11 7.31 -4.45
C LEU A 221 -3.25 8.24 -3.99
N PRO A 222 -4.39 7.74 -3.49
CA PRO A 222 -5.43 8.60 -2.93
C PRO A 222 -4.91 9.36 -1.72
N ARG A 223 -5.47 10.55 -1.46
CA ARG A 223 -5.16 11.32 -0.24
C ARG A 223 -5.73 10.60 0.98
N ASP A 224 -4.87 9.86 1.67
CA ASP A 224 -5.18 9.09 2.86
C ASP A 224 -4.12 9.36 3.93
N GLU A 225 -4.49 10.15 4.93
CA GLU A 225 -3.56 10.58 5.97
C GLU A 225 -3.06 9.41 6.82
N ALA A 226 -3.88 8.39 7.07
CA ALA A 226 -3.46 7.23 7.84
C ALA A 226 -2.41 6.40 7.08
N LEU A 227 -2.58 6.23 5.76
CA LEU A 227 -1.56 5.67 4.88
C LEU A 227 -0.30 6.53 4.87
N PHE A 228 -0.44 7.85 4.81
CA PHE A 228 0.70 8.75 4.70
C PHE A 228 1.55 8.75 5.96
N ASP A 229 0.91 8.76 7.13
CA ASP A 229 1.58 8.64 8.41
C ASP A 229 2.33 7.31 8.53
N GLU A 230 1.73 6.20 8.07
CA GLU A 230 2.40 4.89 8.05
C GLU A 230 3.61 4.86 7.10
N LEU A 231 3.45 5.33 5.86
CA LEU A 231 4.54 5.32 4.87
C LEU A 231 5.69 6.25 5.26
N ALA A 232 5.39 7.43 5.79
CA ALA A 232 6.39 8.39 6.25
C ALA A 232 7.09 7.93 7.53
N ALA A 233 6.45 7.07 8.34
CA ALA A 233 7.08 6.51 9.51
C ALA A 233 8.16 5.46 9.17
N ILE A 234 8.10 4.77 8.03
CA ILE A 234 9.02 3.65 7.74
C ILE A 234 10.47 4.12 7.68
N ARG A 235 11.34 3.40 8.41
CA ARG A 235 12.79 3.61 8.39
C ARG A 235 13.54 2.49 7.68
N TRP A 236 14.72 2.82 7.19
CA TRP A 236 15.67 1.90 6.58
C TRP A 236 17.08 2.17 7.12
N ARG A 237 17.94 1.16 7.05
CA ARG A 237 19.37 1.27 7.36
C ARG A 237 20.20 0.42 6.42
N ALA A 238 21.48 0.75 6.30
CA ALA A 238 22.47 -0.17 5.76
C ALA A 238 22.91 -1.16 6.86
N THR A 239 22.95 -2.45 6.55
CA THR A 239 23.50 -3.48 7.44
C THR A 239 25.04 -3.47 7.39
N SER A 240 25.68 -4.18 8.33
CA SER A 240 27.15 -4.32 8.36
C SER A 240 27.76 -4.96 7.10
N ASN A 241 26.96 -5.72 6.34
CA ASN A 241 27.35 -6.29 5.04
C ASN A 241 26.87 -5.44 3.84
N GLY A 242 26.51 -4.18 4.06
CA GLY A 242 26.20 -3.20 3.01
C GLY A 242 24.83 -3.38 2.33
N LYS A 243 23.94 -4.19 2.90
CA LYS A 243 22.59 -4.41 2.34
C LYS A 243 21.59 -3.40 2.92
N ILE A 244 20.61 -3.03 2.12
CA ILE A 244 19.48 -2.21 2.55
C ILE A 244 18.52 -3.10 3.36
N GLN A 245 18.21 -2.67 4.58
CA GLN A 245 17.24 -3.31 5.47
C GLN A 245 16.19 -2.29 5.89
N ILE A 246 14.91 -2.68 5.79
CA ILE A 246 13.80 -1.95 6.38
C ILE A 246 13.68 -2.34 7.85
N GLU A 247 13.35 -1.37 8.70
CA GLU A 247 13.03 -1.59 10.11
C GLU A 247 12.06 -2.78 10.28
N PRO A 248 12.30 -3.68 11.24
CA PRO A 248 11.38 -4.78 11.53
C PRO A 248 9.96 -4.29 11.80
N LYS A 249 8.96 -5.09 11.42
CA LYS A 249 7.53 -4.71 11.57
C LYS A 249 7.16 -4.43 13.03
N ASP A 250 7.68 -5.22 13.96
CA ASP A 250 7.43 -5.04 15.40
C ASP A 250 8.04 -3.74 15.95
N ASP A 251 9.24 -3.38 15.51
CA ASP A 251 9.91 -2.13 15.91
C ASP A 251 9.15 -0.90 15.37
N LEU A 252 8.76 -0.95 14.09
CA LEU A 252 7.92 0.08 13.48
C LEU A 252 6.57 0.19 14.19
N LYS A 253 5.93 -0.93 14.52
CA LYS A 253 4.65 -0.95 15.27
C LYS A 253 4.80 -0.32 16.66
N ASN A 254 5.88 -0.64 17.38
CA ASN A 254 6.16 -0.08 18.69
C ASN A 254 6.36 1.45 18.62
N ARG A 255 7.08 1.94 17.61
CA ARG A 255 7.34 3.36 17.42
C ARG A 255 6.14 4.14 16.90
N LEU A 256 5.36 3.55 15.99
CA LEU A 256 4.16 4.15 15.42
C LEU A 256 2.96 4.09 16.38
N GLY A 257 2.98 3.18 17.36
CA GLY A 257 1.87 2.90 18.28
C GLY A 257 0.76 2.05 17.69
N ARG A 258 0.87 1.64 16.42
CA ARG A 258 -0.08 0.80 15.69
C ARG A 258 0.61 0.08 14.54
N SER A 259 0.00 -0.99 14.02
CA SER A 259 0.52 -1.70 12.86
C SER A 259 0.38 -0.86 11.57
N PRO A 260 1.37 -0.89 10.66
CA PRO A 260 1.35 -0.14 9.40
C PRO A 260 0.65 -0.90 8.26
N ASP A 261 -0.58 -1.37 8.51
CA ASP A 261 -1.28 -2.33 7.64
C ASP A 261 -1.64 -1.74 6.26
N ARG A 262 -1.90 -0.42 6.17
CA ARG A 262 -2.19 0.24 4.88
C ARG A 262 -0.92 0.36 4.05
N ALA A 263 0.19 0.76 4.67
CA ALA A 263 1.48 0.84 4.02
C ALA A 263 1.93 -0.53 3.50
N ASP A 264 1.80 -1.58 4.31
CA ASP A 264 2.14 -2.96 3.91
C ASP A 264 1.29 -3.41 2.71
N ALA A 265 -0.04 -3.17 2.72
CA ALA A 265 -0.92 -3.49 1.59
C ALA A 265 -0.59 -2.71 0.31
N VAL A 266 -0.22 -1.43 0.42
CA VAL A 266 0.21 -0.63 -0.74
C VAL A 266 1.55 -1.12 -1.30
N VAL A 267 2.54 -1.37 -0.44
CA VAL A 267 3.82 -1.95 -0.87
C VAL A 267 3.60 -3.29 -1.58
N LEU A 268 2.71 -4.13 -1.04
CA LEU A 268 2.34 -5.40 -1.64
C LEU A 268 1.72 -5.22 -3.04
N ALA A 269 0.79 -4.27 -3.20
CA ALA A 269 0.15 -3.97 -4.47
C ALA A 269 1.14 -3.59 -5.58
N PHE A 270 2.23 -2.91 -5.24
CA PHE A 270 3.25 -2.44 -6.19
C PHE A 270 4.49 -3.35 -6.28
N SER A 271 4.67 -4.33 -5.38
CA SER A 271 5.86 -5.21 -5.30
C SER A 271 6.24 -5.96 -6.59
N GLY A 272 5.26 -6.26 -7.43
CA GLY A 272 5.43 -6.91 -8.73
C GLY A 272 5.24 -6.00 -9.93
N TRP A 273 4.82 -4.74 -9.72
CA TRP A 273 4.48 -3.84 -10.81
C TRP A 273 5.72 -3.15 -11.37
N GLN A 274 5.81 -3.06 -12.69
CA GLN A 274 6.88 -2.34 -13.39
C GLN A 274 6.25 -1.38 -14.39
N SER A 275 6.77 -0.16 -14.47
CA SER A 275 6.27 0.81 -15.44
C SER A 275 6.56 0.35 -16.87
N ARG A 276 5.68 0.64 -17.83
CA ARG A 276 5.90 0.27 -19.24
C ARG A 276 7.16 0.93 -19.82
N ARG A 277 7.59 2.08 -19.26
CA ARG A 277 8.88 2.72 -19.59
C ARG A 277 10.07 1.81 -19.30
N SER A 278 10.09 1.08 -18.17
CA SER A 278 11.20 0.17 -17.83
C SER A 278 11.21 -1.13 -18.64
N ARG A 279 10.08 -1.52 -19.27
CA ARG A 279 10.02 -2.71 -20.14
C ARG A 279 10.71 -2.49 -21.50
N SER A 280 10.83 -1.24 -21.95
CA SER A 280 11.45 -0.90 -23.24
C SER A 280 12.99 -0.91 -23.23
N THR A 281 13.62 -0.80 -22.05
CA THR A 281 15.08 -0.85 -21.89
C THR A 281 15.66 -2.27 -21.78
N ALA A 282 14.82 -3.31 -21.80
CA ALA A 282 15.26 -4.71 -21.63
C ALA A 282 15.59 -5.43 -22.95
N THR A 283 15.63 -4.73 -24.08
CA THR A 283 16.03 -5.31 -25.38
C THR A 283 17.25 -4.56 -25.94
N VAL A 284 18.38 -4.70 -25.25
CA VAL A 284 19.68 -4.53 -25.90
C VAL A 284 20.25 -5.94 -26.07
N HIS A 285 20.13 -6.45 -27.29
CA HIS A 285 20.83 -7.66 -27.72
C HIS A 285 22.34 -7.40 -27.64
N TRP A 286 23.05 -8.22 -26.87
CA TRP A 286 24.48 -8.41 -27.07
C TRP A 286 24.62 -9.59 -28.02
N GLY A 287 25.12 -9.28 -29.22
CA GLY A 287 25.67 -10.28 -30.14
C GLY A 287 27.01 -10.82 -29.66
#